data_AF-A0A2V8MCU9-F1
#
_entry.id   AF-A0A2V8MCU9-F1
#
_cell.length_a   1.000
_cell.length_b   1.000
_cell.length_c   1.000
_cell.angle_alpha   90.00
_cell.angle_beta   90.00
_cell.angle_gamma   90.00
#
_symmetry.space_group_name_H-M   'P 1'
#
loop_
_entity.id
_entity.type
_entity.pdbx_description
1 polymer ?
#
loop_
_entity_poly.entity_id
_entity_poly.type
_entity_poly.pdbx_seq_one_letter_code
_entity_poly.pdbx_strand_id
1 'polypeptide(L)' 'MSYEDVLKKAKTIAAVTKSRYMPPWPADPSYAHFLGERVLTDKEIQLITSWVENGRPQGDPAKLPPPPQFP' A
#
# COMPACT_ATOMS: atom_id res chain seq x y z
N MET A 1 -14.60 2.21 4.27
CA MET A 1 -13.22 2.42 4.72
C MET A 1 -12.93 3.91 4.64
N SER A 2 -12.60 4.52 5.77
CA SER A 2 -12.30 5.94 5.92
C SER A 2 -10.79 6.19 6.02
N TYR A 3 -10.37 7.46 5.92
CA TYR A 3 -8.98 7.84 6.16
C TYR A 3 -8.51 7.48 7.58
N GLU A 4 -9.38 7.65 8.58
CA GLU A 4 -9.08 7.35 9.98
C GLU A 4 -8.82 5.86 10.21
N ASP A 5 -9.50 4.99 9.45
CA ASP A 5 -9.26 3.54 9.51
C ASP A 5 -7.83 3.20 9.07
N VAL A 6 -7.35 3.87 8.02
CA VAL A 6 -5.99 3.69 7.49
C VAL A 6 -4.95 4.28 8.44
N LEU A 7 -5.20 5.46 9.02
CA LEU A 7 -4.30 6.10 9.98
C LEU A 7 -3.93 5.19 11.16
N LYS A 8 -4.93 4.49 11.71
CA LYS A 8 -4.75 3.53 12.82
C LYS A 8 -3.83 2.36 12.45
N LYS A 9 -3.74 2.01 11.15
CA LYS A 9 -2.96 0.88 10.63
C LYS A 9 -1.68 1.29 9.92
N ALA A 10 -1.43 2.59 9.72
CA ALA A 10 -0.34 3.11 8.90
C ALA A 10 1.04 2.52 9.25
N LYS A 11 1.37 2.40 10.54
CA LYS A 11 2.63 1.79 10.99
C LYS A 11 2.72 0.30 10.62
N THR A 12 1.64 -0.44 10.79
CA THR A 12 1.56 -1.85 10.40
C THR A 12 1.74 -1.98 8.89
N ILE A 13 1.03 -1.15 8.10
CA ILE A 13 1.12 -1.13 6.63
C ILE A 13 2.57 -0.91 6.18
N ALA A 14 3.26 0.09 6.72
CA ALA A 14 4.67 0.32 6.39
C ALA A 14 5.56 -0.86 6.80
N ALA A 15 5.35 -1.46 7.97
CA ALA A 15 6.14 -2.60 8.43
C ALA A 15 5.99 -3.83 7.52
N VAL A 16 4.75 -4.21 7.19
CA VAL A 16 4.48 -5.41 6.40
C VAL A 16 4.82 -5.27 4.93
N THR A 17 4.75 -4.06 4.38
CA THR A 17 5.19 -3.79 2.99
C THR A 17 6.72 -3.73 2.90
N LYS A 18 7.38 -3.10 3.89
CA LYS A 18 8.85 -3.07 3.98
C LYS A 18 9.46 -4.46 4.16
N SER A 19 8.82 -5.34 4.93
CA SER A 19 9.27 -6.73 5.09
C SER A 19 8.92 -7.62 3.90
N ARG A 20 8.25 -7.09 2.86
CA ARG A 20 7.69 -7.84 1.73
C ARG A 20 6.75 -8.98 2.14
N TYR A 21 6.21 -8.94 3.36
CA TYR A 21 5.12 -9.82 3.79
C TYR A 21 3.83 -9.49 3.01
N MET A 22 3.64 -8.22 2.67
CA MET A 22 2.54 -7.74 1.86
C MET A 22 3.07 -7.03 0.60
N PRO A 23 2.42 -7.24 -0.56
CA PRO A 23 1.31 -8.16 -0.79
C PRO A 23 1.76 -9.63 -0.75
N PRO A 24 0.95 -10.57 -0.21
CA PRO A 24 1.32 -11.98 -0.15
C PRO A 24 1.13 -12.56 -1.54
N TRP A 25 2.19 -12.47 -2.35
CA TRP A 25 2.23 -13.07 -3.68
C TRP A 25 3.04 -14.37 -3.58
N PRO A 26 2.41 -15.55 -3.74
CA PRO A 26 3.07 -16.82 -3.49
C PRO A 26 4.08 -17.20 -4.60
N ALA A 27 3.94 -16.65 -5.79
CA ALA A 27 4.88 -16.88 -6.87
C ALA A 27 6.09 -15.96 -6.72
N ASP A 28 7.29 -16.51 -6.90
CA ASP A 28 8.51 -15.72 -6.89
C ASP A 28 8.58 -14.90 -8.19
N PRO A 29 8.47 -13.56 -8.12
CA PRO A 29 8.53 -12.72 -9.31
C PRO A 29 9.93 -12.73 -9.96
N SER A 30 10.97 -13.20 -9.27
CA SER A 30 12.31 -13.36 -9.86
C SER A 30 12.44 -14.62 -10.72
N TYR A 31 11.52 -15.59 -10.57
CA TYR A 31 11.50 -16.81 -11.36
C TYR A 31 10.61 -16.69 -12.61
N ALA A 32 9.39 -16.17 -12.45
CA ALA A 32 8.45 -15.97 -13.54
C ALA A 32 7.49 -14.80 -13.26
N HIS A 33 7.21 -14.01 -14.29
CA HIS A 33 6.26 -12.91 -14.23
C HIS A 33 4.88 -13.34 -14.70
N PHE A 34 3.85 -12.98 -13.94
CA PHE A 34 2.46 -13.25 -14.30
C PHE A 34 1.76 -12.00 -14.82
N LEU A 35 0.84 -12.17 -15.78
CA LEU A 35 -0.02 -11.09 -16.22
C LEU A 35 -0.89 -10.62 -15.05
N GLY A 36 -0.79 -9.35 -14.68
CA GLY A 36 -1.56 -8.76 -13.59
C GLY A 36 -1.01 -9.03 -12.19
N GLU A 37 0.27 -9.43 -12.06
CA GLU A 37 0.90 -9.53 -10.75
C GLU A 37 0.88 -8.19 -10.00
N ARG A 38 0.50 -8.23 -8.72
CA ARG A 38 0.35 -7.03 -7.89
C ARG A 38 1.48 -7.00 -6.89
N VAL A 39 2.69 -6.71 -7.38
CA VAL A 39 3.88 -6.51 -6.54
C VAL A 39 4.12 -5.03 -6.29
N LEU A 40 4.77 -4.71 -5.17
CA LEU A 40 5.28 -3.37 -4.93
C LEU A 40 6.76 -3.32 -5.28
N THR A 41 7.14 -2.31 -6.06
CA THR A 41 8.53 -1.94 -6.31
C THR A 41 9.15 -1.31 -5.06
N ASP A 42 10.48 -1.29 -4.98
CA ASP A 42 11.18 -0.64 -3.86
C ASP A 42 10.82 0.85 -3.74
N LYS A 43 10.59 1.52 -4.87
CA LYS A 43 10.17 2.93 -4.91
C LYS A 43 8.79 3.12 -4.28
N GLU A 44 7.85 2.23 -4.56
CA GLU A 44 6.50 2.28 -3.98
C GLU A 44 6.52 1.97 -2.47
N ILE A 45 7.32 0.98 -2.06
CA ILE A 45 7.54 0.67 -0.64
C ILE A 45 8.14 1.88 0.09
N GLN A 46 9.12 2.54 -0.53
CA GLN A 46 9.73 3.75 0.02
C GLN A 46 8.71 4.89 0.12
N LEU A 47 7.87 5.08 -0.89
CA LEU A 47 6.82 6.11 -0.87
C LEU A 47 5.86 5.91 0.31
N ILE A 48 5.41 4.67 0.56
CA ILE A 48 4.57 4.34 1.71
C ILE A 48 5.31 4.65 3.02
N THR A 49 6.57 4.25 3.11
CA THR A 49 7.41 4.46 4.31
C THR A 49 7.55 5.96 4.60
N SER A 50 7.91 6.75 3.60
CA SER A 50 8.07 8.20 3.73
C SER A 50 6.76 8.91 4.06
N TRP A 51 5.62 8.46 3.51
CA TRP A 51 4.33 9.01 3.91
C TRP A 51 4.03 8.76 5.40
N VAL A 52 4.39 7.58 5.92
CA VAL A 52 4.24 7.25 7.35
C VAL A 52 5.16 8.10 8.22
N GLU A 53 6.42 8.26 7.82
CA GLU A 53 7.44 9.04 8.53
C GLU A 53 7.10 10.55 8.57
N ASN A 54 6.55 11.09 7.49
CA ASN A 54 6.09 12.49 7.40
C ASN A 54 4.77 12.75 8.14
N GLY A 55 4.37 11.87 9.05
CA GLY A 55 3.21 12.07 9.91
C GLY A 55 1.88 11.63 9.30
N ARG A 56 1.86 11.06 8.09
CA ARG A 56 0.64 10.64 7.36
C ARG A 56 -0.25 11.85 7.07
N PRO A 57 0.16 12.78 6.20
CA PRO A 57 -0.71 13.87 5.79
C PRO A 57 -1.87 13.32 4.97
N GLN A 58 -3.08 13.80 5.26
CA GLN A 58 -4.24 13.53 4.41
C GLN A 58 -4.09 14.34 3.12
N GLY A 59 -4.37 13.73 1.97
CA GLY A 59 -4.52 14.47 0.72
C GLY A 59 -5.75 15.37 0.74
N ASP A 60 -5.97 16.11 -0.35
CA ASP A 60 -7.14 16.99 -0.51
C ASP A 60 -8.45 16.17 -0.42
N PRO A 61 -9.30 16.37 0.61
CA PRO A 61 -10.55 15.64 0.76
C PRO A 61 -11.53 15.88 -0.39
N ALA A 62 -11.45 17.03 -1.08
CA ALA A 62 -12.31 17.33 -2.23
C ALA A 62 -11.97 16.48 -3.46
N LYS A 63 -10.79 15.85 -3.49
CA LYS A 63 -10.34 14.94 -4.55
C LYS A 63 -10.49 13.47 -4.20
N LEU A 64 -11.14 13.15 -3.07
CA LEU A 64 -11.35 11.78 -2.66
C LEU A 64 -12.31 11.08 -3.65
N PRO A 65 -11.87 10.00 -4.34
CA PRO A 65 -12.76 9.27 -5.22
C PRO A 65 -13.85 8.54 -4.42
N PRO A 66 -15.01 8.24 -5.03
CA PRO A 66 -16.02 7.42 -4.39
C PRO A 66 -15.46 6.02 -4.07
N PRO A 67 -15.93 5.37 -3.00
CA PRO A 67 -15.51 4.01 -2.67
C PRO A 67 -15.75 3.05 -3.85
N PRO A 68 -14.83 2.12 -4.13
CA PRO A 68 -15.02 1.12 -5.18
C PRO A 68 -16.20 0.21 -4.84
N GLN A 69 -16.99 -0.13 -5.86
CA GLN A 69 -17.98 -1.20 -5.78
C GLN A 69 -17.29 -2.52 -6.15
N PHE A 70 -17.27 -3.46 -5.22
CA PHE A 70 -16.82 -4.82 -5.48
C PHE A 70 -18.04 -5.70 -5.81
N PRO A 71 -17.93 -6.62 -6.79
CA PRO A 71 -18.98 -7.60 -7.07
C PRO A 71 -19.16 -8.61 -5.93
#